data_AF-A0A945BJD1-F1
#
_entry.id   AF-A0A945BJD1-F1
#
_cell.length_a   1.000
_cell.length_b   1.000
_cell.length_c   1.000
_cell.angle_alpha   90.00
_cell.angle_beta   90.00
_cell.angle_gamma   90.00
#
_symmetry.space_group_name_H-M   'P 1'
#
loop_
_entity.id
_entity.type
_entity.pdbx_description
1 polymer ?
#
loop_
_entity_poly.entity_id
_entity_poly.type
_entity_poly.pdbx_seq_one_letter_code
_entity_poly.pdbx_strand_id
1 'polypeptide(L)' 'MPTMAVIMQVAGVQVSAQKLFQSARSDLRQSLTAEPAEAAQLLLKSREQSAIATKLLQTADENDKRVLDMVA' A
#
# COMPACT_ATOMS: atom_id res chain seq x y z
N MET A 1 -18.28 -14.48 -15.95
CA MET A 1 -16.98 -13.86 -16.29
C MET A 1 -16.35 -13.27 -15.02
N PRO A 2 -15.85 -14.10 -14.09
CA PRO A 2 -15.29 -13.65 -12.81
C PRO A 2 -13.90 -13.00 -12.93
N THR A 3 -13.16 -13.26 -14.00
CA THR A 3 -11.76 -12.83 -14.20
C THR A 3 -11.58 -11.31 -14.29
N MET A 4 -12.48 -10.60 -14.98
CA MET A 4 -12.42 -9.13 -15.15
C MET A 4 -12.61 -8.38 -13.83
N ALA A 5 -13.54 -8.84 -12.97
CA ALA A 5 -13.80 -8.21 -11.69
C ALA A 5 -12.59 -8.29 -10.75
N VAL A 6 -11.88 -9.43 -10.75
CA VAL A 6 -10.68 -9.61 -9.92
C VAL A 6 -9.51 -8.78 -10.44
N ILE A 7 -9.31 -8.71 -11.76
CA ILE A 7 -8.28 -7.85 -12.37
C ILE A 7 -8.49 -6.37 -11.99
N MET A 8 -9.74 -5.88 -12.05
CA MET A 8 -10.06 -4.51 -11.65
C MET A 8 -9.85 -4.27 -10.15
N GLN A 9 -10.14 -5.25 -9.29
CA GLN A 9 -9.87 -5.16 -7.86
C GLN A 9 -8.37 -5.09 -7.56
N VAL A 10 -7.56 -5.96 -8.18
CA VAL A 10 -6.09 -5.95 -8.03
C VAL A 10 -5.51 -4.60 -8.46
N ALA A 11 -5.95 -4.05 -9.60
CA ALA A 11 -5.53 -2.72 -10.06
C ALA A 11 -5.93 -1.60 -9.07
N GLY A 12 -7.15 -1.65 -8.52
CA GLY A 12 -7.60 -0.70 -7.51
C GLY A 12 -6.80 -0.76 -6.20
N VAL A 13 -6.39 -1.97 -5.80
CA VAL A 13 -5.54 -2.20 -4.62
C VAL A 13 -4.13 -1.65 -4.85
N GLN A 14 -3.56 -1.87 -6.04
CA GLN A 14 -2.25 -1.31 -6.40
C GLN A 14 -2.22 0.23 -6.35
N VAL A 15 -3.26 0.88 -6.90
CA VAL A 15 -3.38 2.35 -6.84
C VAL A 15 -3.49 2.85 -5.39
N SER A 16 -4.24 2.14 -4.56
CA SER A 16 -4.40 2.48 -3.14
C SER A 16 -3.08 2.33 -2.37
N ALA A 17 -2.36 1.23 -2.58
CA ALA A 17 -1.04 1.00 -2.00
C ALA A 17 -0.02 2.06 -2.45
N GLN A 18 -0.04 2.45 -3.73
CA GLN A 18 0.84 3.48 -4.25
C GLN A 18 0.58 4.84 -3.58
N LYS A 19 -0.69 5.23 -3.40
CA LYS A 19 -1.04 6.47 -2.68
C LYS A 19 -0.55 6.44 -1.24
N LEU A 20 -0.70 5.32 -0.54
CA LEU A 20 -0.18 5.17 0.83
C LEU A 20 1.33 5.30 0.90
N PHE A 21 2.09 4.70 -0.03
CA PHE A 21 3.54 4.89 -0.09
C PHE A 21 3.96 6.31 -0.42
N GLN A 22 3.19 7.02 -1.27
CA GLN A 22 3.44 8.43 -1.56
C GLN A 22 3.24 9.29 -0.31
N SER A 23 2.16 9.07 0.43
CA SER A 23 1.91 9.73 1.72
C SER A 23 3.02 9.42 2.73
N ALA A 24 3.41 8.14 2.85
CA ALA A 24 4.44 7.72 3.80
C ALA A 24 5.78 8.39 3.50
N ARG A 25 6.12 8.54 2.21
CA ARG A 25 7.32 9.24 1.77
C ARG A 25 7.22 10.75 2.02
N SER A 26 6.03 11.33 1.93
CA SER A 26 5.80 12.74 2.27
C SER A 26 6.02 12.97 3.77
N ASP A 27 5.40 12.15 4.62
CA ASP A 27 5.56 12.22 6.08
C ASP A 27 7.03 12.04 6.50
N LEU A 28 7.74 11.10 5.85
CA LEU A 28 9.18 10.89 6.08
C LEU A 28 10.02 12.10 5.67
N ARG A 29 9.68 12.80 4.58
CA ARG A 29 10.41 14.02 4.17
C ARG A 29 10.14 15.17 5.13
N GLN A 30 8.90 15.34 5.56
CA GLN A 30 8.51 16.39 6.48
C GLN A 30 9.18 16.20 7.86
N SER A 31 9.36 14.96 8.30
CA SER A 31 10.02 14.68 9.59
C SER A 31 11.48 15.13 9.66
N LEU A 32 12.16 15.26 8.52
CA LEU A 32 13.55 15.71 8.45
C LEU A 32 13.74 17.18 8.83
N THR A 33 12.68 17.97 8.73
CA THR A 33 12.69 19.42 9.03
C THR A 33 11.78 19.80 10.19
N ALA A 34 11.09 18.83 10.80
CA ALA A 34 10.15 19.06 11.89
C ALA A 34 10.85 19.04 13.26
N GLU A 35 10.22 19.67 14.24
CA GLU A 35 10.66 19.59 15.63
C GLU A 35 10.63 18.14 16.14
N PRO A 36 11.49 17.74 17.10
CA PRO A 36 11.68 16.33 17.47
C PRO A 36 10.38 15.57 17.83
N ALA A 37 9.45 16.22 18.54
CA ALA A 37 8.18 15.60 18.92
C ALA A 37 7.26 15.37 17.70
N GLU A 38 7.22 16.32 16.76
CA GLU A 38 6.44 16.20 15.53
C GLU A 38 7.09 15.20 14.56
N ALA A 39 8.43 15.24 14.43
CA ALA A 39 9.20 14.31 13.63
C ALA A 39 8.93 12.85 14.06
N ALA A 40 8.88 12.58 15.37
CA ALA A 40 8.54 11.26 15.90
C ALA A 40 7.14 10.79 15.46
N GLN A 41 6.13 11.68 15.49
CA GLN A 41 4.78 11.35 15.05
C GLN A 41 4.71 11.09 13.53
N LEU A 42 5.39 11.92 12.74
CA LEU A 42 5.48 11.75 11.28
C LEU A 42 6.16 10.43 10.90
N LEU A 43 7.21 10.04 11.62
CA LEU A 43 7.88 8.75 11.41
C LEU A 43 6.97 7.56 11.74
N LEU A 44 6.15 7.66 12.80
CA LEU A 44 5.17 6.63 13.13
C LEU A 44 4.09 6.50 12.04
N LYS A 45 3.52 7.62 11.59
CA LYS A 45 2.54 7.65 10.49
C LYS A 45 3.10 7.08 9.20
N SER A 46 4.31 7.50 8.83
CA SER A 46 5.01 6.98 7.64
C SER A 46 5.19 5.46 7.70
N ARG A 47 5.59 4.92 8.85
CA ARG A 47 5.72 3.47 9.05
C ARG A 47 4.38 2.75 8.93
N GLU A 48 3.34 3.26 9.57
CA GLU A 48 2.00 2.66 9.54
C GLU A 48 1.44 2.60 8.12
N GLN A 49 1.49 3.72 7.39
CA GLN A 49 1.04 3.80 6.00
C GLN A 49 1.82 2.83 5.09
N SER A 50 3.14 2.73 5.28
CA SER A 50 3.98 1.78 4.53
C SER A 50 3.63 0.32 4.83
N ALA A 51 3.33 0.00 6.08
CA ALA A 51 2.92 -1.35 6.48
C ALA A 51 1.56 -1.73 5.87
N ILE A 52 0.59 -0.82 5.90
CA ILE A 52 -0.72 -1.02 5.27
C ILE A 52 -0.57 -1.21 3.75
N ALA A 53 0.21 -0.36 3.09
CA ALA A 53 0.48 -0.47 1.66
C ALA A 53 1.10 -1.82 1.28
N THR A 54 2.07 -2.29 2.07
CA THR A 54 2.72 -3.60 1.87
C THR A 54 1.70 -4.74 2.00
N LYS A 55 0.86 -4.71 3.04
CA LYS A 55 -0.16 -5.73 3.26
C LYS A 55 -1.19 -5.77 2.12
N LEU A 56 -1.60 -4.60 1.63
CA LEU A 56 -2.49 -4.50 0.46
C LEU A 56 -1.88 -5.16 -0.79
N LEU A 57 -0.60 -4.92 -1.06
CA LEU A 57 0.09 -5.55 -2.18
C LEU A 57 0.25 -7.06 -2.01
N GLN A 58 0.53 -7.54 -0.80
CA GLN A 58 0.62 -8.97 -0.50
C GLN A 58 -0.73 -9.67 -0.75
N THR A 59 -1.83 -9.11 -0.25
CA THR A 59 -3.16 -9.66 -0.49
C THR A 59 -3.54 -9.62 -1.98
N ALA A 60 -3.12 -8.58 -2.71
CA ALA A 60 -3.33 -8.53 -4.15
C ALA A 60 -2.57 -9.64 -4.90
N ASP A 61 -1.31 -9.88 -4.54
CA ASP A 61 -0.48 -10.95 -5.12
C ASP A 61 -1.02 -12.36 -4.81
N GLU A 62 -1.49 -12.58 -3.58
CA GLU A 62 -2.15 -13.83 -3.19
C GLU A 62 -3.43 -14.07 -3.99
N ASN A 63 -4.24 -13.02 -4.20
CA ASN A 63 -5.46 -13.13 -4.99
C ASN A 63 -5.18 -13.38 -6.47
N ASP A 64 -4.15 -12.75 -7.03
CA ASP A 64 -3.75 -12.94 -8.44
C ASP A 64 -3.28 -14.39 -8.69
N LYS A 65 -2.46 -14.95 -7.78
CA LYS A 65 -2.07 -16.37 -7.81
C LYS A 65 -3.27 -17.30 -7.77
N ARG A 66 -4.21 -17.06 -6.86
CA ARG A 66 -5.44 -17.87 -6.76
C ARG A 66 -6.28 -17.82 -8.03
N VAL A 67 -6.33 -16.68 -8.72
CA VAL A 67 -7.01 -16.60 -10.02
C VAL A 67 -6.28 -17.47 -11.03
N LEU A 68 -4.96 -17.35 -11.15
CA LEU A 68 -4.17 -18.15 -12.09
C LEU A 68 -4.38 -19.65 -11.87
N ASP A 69 -4.36 -20.11 -10.62
CA ASP A 69 -4.61 -21.52 -10.27
C ASP A 69 -6.03 -22.00 -10.63
N MET A 70 -7.03 -21.10 -10.69
CA MET A 70 -8.40 -21.44 -11.07
C MET A 70 -8.62 -21.50 -12.59
N VAL A 71 -7.73 -20.90 -13.41
CA VAL A 71 -7.86 -20.89 -14.87
C VAL A 71 -6.89 -21.87 -15.56
N ALA A 72 -5.90 -22.40 -14.84
CA ALA A 72 -4.97 -23.43 -15.30
C ALA A 72 -5.58 -24.84 -15.27
#